data_AF-A0A353LX96-F1
#
_entry.id   AF-A0A353LX96-F1
#
_cell.length_a   1.000
_cell.length_b   1.000
_cell.length_c   1.000
_cell.angle_alpha   90.00
_cell.angle_beta   90.00
_cell.angle_gamma   90.00
#
_symmetry.space_group_name_H-M   'P 1'
#
loop_
_entity.id
_entity.type
_entity.pdbx_description
1 polymer ?
#
loop_
_entity_poly.entity_id
_entity_poly.type
_entity_poly.pdbx_seq_one_letter_code
_entity_poly.pdbx_strand_id
1 'polypeptide(L)'
;HPVYVAGLFDLLQFRVAQDDMHVYFDFQFAALTNPFQAPEGYFHQRLEVYIETGNKMGCTEMQIGPHRLQTNPDWGWSYRLSVAPFGESRLYVVDGQSVQAFSEGVGSQSLSASQTIRVQVPRELLPHPDPAWGYYVLVGSFDGLARDFWRDLGEGPWQVGGSGVP
;
A
#
# COMPACT_ATOMS: atom_id res chain seq x y z
N HIS A 1 -4.40 -18.44 -12.98
CA HIS A 1 -3.03 -19.00 -13.19
C HIS A 1 -2.54 -19.67 -11.90
N PRO A 2 -1.74 -20.77 -11.91
CA PRO A 2 -1.35 -21.54 -10.71
C PRO A 2 -0.57 -20.75 -9.64
N VAL A 3 0.07 -19.64 -10.00
CA VAL A 3 0.77 -18.79 -9.03
C VAL A 3 -0.17 -17.98 -8.14
N TYR A 4 -1.45 -17.87 -8.49
CA TYR A 4 -2.47 -17.24 -7.64
C TYR A 4 -3.11 -18.30 -6.75
N VAL A 5 -2.72 -18.31 -5.48
CA VAL A 5 -3.30 -19.18 -4.45
C VAL A 5 -4.34 -18.40 -3.62
N ALA A 6 -5.25 -19.12 -2.97
CA ALA A 6 -6.24 -18.50 -2.09
C ALA A 6 -5.54 -17.74 -0.94
N GLY A 7 -6.10 -16.59 -0.54
CA GLY A 7 -5.60 -15.79 0.57
C GLY A 7 -4.54 -14.74 0.24
N LEU A 8 -4.09 -14.63 -1.02
CA LEU A 8 -3.04 -13.67 -1.41
C LEU A 8 -3.44 -12.20 -1.20
N PHE A 9 -4.74 -11.90 -1.21
CA PHE A 9 -5.27 -10.55 -1.04
C PHE A 9 -6.14 -10.42 0.21
N ASP A 10 -6.19 -11.46 1.06
CA ASP A 10 -6.96 -11.46 2.29
C ASP A 10 -6.09 -10.91 3.42
N LEU A 11 -6.24 -9.60 3.67
CA LEU A 11 -5.57 -8.91 4.76
C LEU A 11 -6.20 -9.31 6.11
N LEU A 12 -5.40 -9.95 6.96
CA LEU A 12 -5.82 -10.42 8.28
C LEU A 12 -5.55 -9.39 9.38
N GLN A 13 -4.46 -8.65 9.26
CA GLN A 13 -4.08 -7.62 10.21
C GLN A 13 -3.32 -6.49 9.52
N PHE A 14 -3.69 -5.26 9.89
CA PHE A 14 -2.91 -4.06 9.64
C PHE A 14 -2.43 -3.50 10.98
N ARG A 15 -1.14 -3.19 11.09
CA ARG A 15 -0.57 -2.63 12.31
C ARG A 15 0.43 -1.53 11.99
N VAL A 16 0.36 -0.45 12.76
CA VAL A 16 1.37 0.61 12.76
C VAL A 16 2.17 0.54 14.06
N ALA A 17 3.49 0.62 13.95
CA ALA A 17 4.42 0.68 15.06
C ALA A 17 5.53 1.69 14.75
N GLN A 18 6.35 2.03 15.75
CA GLN A 18 7.53 2.87 15.53
C GLN A 18 8.68 2.43 16.44
N ASP A 19 9.88 2.82 16.03
CA ASP A 19 11.04 2.98 16.90
C ASP A 19 11.62 4.40 16.73
N ASP A 20 12.84 4.62 17.21
CA ASP A 20 13.50 5.93 17.14
C ASP A 20 13.86 6.36 15.70
N MET A 21 13.95 5.42 14.76
CA MET A 21 14.43 5.67 13.40
C MET A 21 13.34 5.52 12.34
N HIS A 22 12.32 4.68 12.57
CA HIS A 22 11.32 4.35 11.56
C HIS A 22 9.90 4.25 12.12
N VAL A 23 8.94 4.50 11.24
CA VAL A 23 7.55 4.03 11.36
C VAL A 23 7.40 2.76 10.52
N TYR A 24 6.78 1.75 11.10
CA TYR A 24 6.53 0.46 10.47
C TYR A 24 5.05 0.27 10.20
N PHE A 25 4.74 -0.20 8.99
CA PHE A 25 3.41 -0.60 8.56
C PHE A 25 3.45 -2.08 8.20
N ASP A 26 2.81 -2.90 9.03
CA ASP A 26 2.77 -4.35 8.89
C ASP A 26 1.41 -4.78 8.30
N PHE A 27 1.47 -5.56 7.23
CA PHE A 27 0.32 -6.14 6.54
C PHE A 27 0.42 -7.66 6.57
N GLN A 28 -0.38 -8.30 7.41
CA GLN A 28 -0.42 -9.75 7.51
C GLN A 28 -1.48 -10.33 6.57
N PHE A 29 -1.08 -11.28 5.72
CA PHE A 29 -1.97 -11.94 4.75
C PHE A 29 -2.20 -13.41 5.06
N ALA A 30 -3.34 -13.94 4.63
CA ALA A 30 -3.63 -15.37 4.70
C ALA A 30 -2.72 -16.22 3.81
N ALA A 31 -2.19 -15.66 2.72
CA ALA A 31 -1.13 -16.24 1.88
C ALA A 31 -0.14 -15.18 1.42
N LEU A 32 1.15 -15.51 1.41
CA LEU A 32 2.21 -14.64 0.88
C LEU A 32 3.22 -15.48 0.10
N THR A 33 3.39 -15.18 -1.19
CA THR A 33 4.27 -15.95 -2.08
C THR A 33 5.14 -15.02 -2.94
N ASN A 34 6.25 -15.57 -3.45
CA ASN A 34 7.21 -14.85 -4.28
C ASN A 34 7.70 -15.70 -5.47
N PRO A 35 6.81 -16.12 -6.38
CA PRO A 35 7.17 -17.01 -7.50
C PRO A 35 8.16 -16.38 -8.49
N PHE A 36 8.26 -15.05 -8.53
CA PHE A 36 9.16 -14.32 -9.43
C PHE A 36 10.37 -13.72 -8.74
N GLN A 37 10.66 -14.15 -7.51
CA GLN A 37 11.90 -13.80 -6.77
C GLN A 37 12.14 -12.29 -6.66
N ALA A 38 11.08 -11.52 -6.42
CA ALA A 38 11.21 -10.12 -6.05
C ALA A 38 12.12 -10.00 -4.80
N PRO A 39 13.09 -9.07 -4.77
CA PRO A 39 14.04 -8.94 -3.67
C PRO A 39 13.40 -8.78 -2.29
N GLU A 40 12.22 -8.17 -2.24
CA GLU A 40 11.46 -7.91 -1.02
C GLU A 40 10.80 -9.16 -0.43
N GLY A 41 10.82 -10.30 -1.13
CA GLY A 41 10.29 -11.57 -0.62
C GLY A 41 8.77 -11.77 -0.77
N TYR A 42 8.10 -10.93 -1.55
CA TYR A 42 6.70 -11.07 -1.94
C TYR A 42 6.50 -10.55 -3.37
N PHE A 43 5.47 -11.01 -4.08
CA PHE A 43 5.25 -10.58 -5.47
C PHE A 43 3.85 -10.06 -5.77
N HIS A 44 2.81 -10.68 -5.23
CA HIS A 44 1.46 -10.47 -5.75
C HIS A 44 0.81 -9.17 -5.28
N GLN A 45 1.21 -8.66 -4.12
CA GLN A 45 0.52 -7.56 -3.45
C GLN A 45 0.89 -6.21 -4.04
N ARG A 46 -0.13 -5.41 -4.33
CA ARG A 46 -0.05 -3.95 -4.52
C ARG A 46 -0.86 -3.30 -3.41
N LEU A 47 -0.24 -2.45 -2.60
CA LEU A 47 -0.89 -1.86 -1.43
C LEU A 47 -0.84 -0.34 -1.50
N GLU A 48 -1.89 0.32 -1.02
CA GLU A 48 -1.90 1.75 -0.75
C GLU A 48 -2.42 1.98 0.67
N VAL A 49 -1.75 2.84 1.42
CA VAL A 49 -2.26 3.35 2.69
C VAL A 49 -2.37 4.85 2.62
N TYR A 50 -3.58 5.36 2.71
CA TYR A 50 -3.85 6.78 2.86
C TYR A 50 -4.03 7.08 4.35
N ILE A 51 -3.30 8.06 4.85
CA ILE A 51 -3.20 8.36 6.28
C ILE A 51 -3.74 9.77 6.53
N GLU A 52 -4.76 9.86 7.36
CA GLU A 52 -5.25 11.08 7.97
C GLU A 52 -4.56 11.26 9.32
N THR A 53 -3.93 12.42 9.53
CA THR A 53 -3.21 12.71 10.78
C THR A 53 -3.86 13.82 11.58
N GLY A 54 -4.97 14.40 11.11
CA GLY A 54 -5.76 15.44 11.78
C GLY A 54 -5.16 16.85 11.69
N ASN A 55 -3.98 16.99 11.09
CA ASN A 55 -3.17 18.21 11.17
C ASN A 55 -3.45 19.20 10.03
N LYS A 56 -4.16 18.77 8.97
CA LYS A 56 -4.38 19.52 7.73
C LYS A 56 -5.73 19.16 7.10
N MET A 57 -6.28 20.05 6.28
CA MET A 57 -7.41 19.71 5.41
C MET A 57 -6.87 18.75 4.32
N GLY A 58 -7.14 17.46 4.49
CA GLY A 58 -6.59 16.41 3.64
C GLY A 58 -7.20 16.39 2.22
N CYS A 59 -6.51 15.70 1.30
CA CYS A 59 -7.06 15.33 0.01
C CYS A 59 -8.15 14.26 0.21
N THR A 60 -9.24 14.31 -0.55
CA THR A 60 -10.26 13.24 -0.53
C THR A 60 -10.16 12.31 -1.74
N GLU A 61 -9.40 12.70 -2.76
CA GLU A 61 -9.26 11.92 -3.98
C GLU A 61 -8.19 10.84 -3.83
N MET A 62 -8.48 9.63 -4.32
CA MET A 62 -7.54 8.52 -4.39
C MET A 62 -7.47 8.00 -5.82
N GLN A 63 -6.27 7.92 -6.39
CA GLN A 63 -6.03 7.35 -7.72
C GLN A 63 -5.43 5.96 -7.59
N ILE A 64 -6.12 4.95 -8.13
CA ILE A 64 -5.76 3.53 -8.07
C ILE A 64 -5.77 2.97 -9.49
N GLY A 65 -4.59 2.83 -10.10
CA GLY A 65 -4.47 2.48 -11.50
C GLY A 65 -5.28 3.46 -12.39
N PRO A 66 -6.21 2.99 -13.24
CA PRO A 66 -7.07 3.86 -14.03
C PRO A 66 -8.27 4.43 -13.24
N HIS A 67 -8.52 3.97 -12.02
CA HIS A 67 -9.73 4.30 -11.26
C HIS A 67 -9.52 5.47 -10.30
N ARG A 68 -10.60 6.23 -10.10
CA ARG A 68 -10.64 7.35 -9.15
C ARG A 68 -11.67 7.05 -8.07
N LEU A 69 -11.22 7.04 -6.84
CA LEU A 69 -12.02 6.82 -5.64
C LEU A 69 -12.05 8.11 -4.81
N GLN A 70 -13.02 8.20 -3.90
CA GLN A 70 -13.16 9.31 -2.96
C GLN A 70 -13.23 8.76 -1.53
N THR A 71 -12.53 9.40 -0.61
CA THR A 71 -12.69 9.15 0.82
C THR A 71 -14.00 9.74 1.32
N ASN A 72 -14.30 9.53 2.60
CA ASN A 72 -15.35 10.32 3.25
C ASN A 72 -14.95 11.81 3.21
N PRO A 73 -15.84 12.75 2.82
CA PRO A 73 -15.54 14.17 2.77
C PRO A 73 -15.04 14.77 4.09
N ASP A 74 -15.44 14.20 5.23
CA ASP A 74 -15.03 14.65 6.56
C ASP A 74 -13.69 14.04 7.00
N TRP A 75 -13.17 13.06 6.25
CA TRP A 75 -11.96 12.29 6.58
C TRP A 75 -11.10 12.13 5.33
N GLY A 76 -10.31 13.16 5.05
CA GLY A 76 -9.33 13.17 3.96
C GLY A 76 -8.07 12.36 4.27
N TRP A 77 -6.98 12.66 3.59
CA TRP A 77 -5.65 12.13 3.86
C TRP A 77 -4.56 13.15 3.51
N SER A 78 -3.44 13.09 4.22
CA SER A 78 -2.27 13.95 3.96
C SER A 78 -1.03 13.15 3.55
N TYR A 79 -1.02 11.85 3.80
CA TYR A 79 0.07 10.96 3.43
C TYR A 79 -0.46 9.76 2.66
N ARG A 80 0.27 9.31 1.65
CA ARG A 80 -0.02 8.09 0.90
C ARG A 80 1.22 7.22 0.84
N LEU A 81 1.15 6.03 1.42
CA LEU A 81 2.19 5.02 1.31
C LEU A 81 1.80 4.03 0.20
N SER A 82 2.51 4.10 -0.93
CA SER A 82 2.36 3.20 -2.06
C SER A 82 3.38 2.07 -1.93
N VAL A 83 2.92 0.82 -1.88
CA VAL A 83 3.78 -0.34 -1.66
C VAL A 83 3.66 -1.30 -2.83
N ALA A 84 4.81 -1.64 -3.39
CA ALA A 84 4.96 -2.59 -4.50
C ALA A 84 6.36 -3.22 -4.43
N PRO A 85 6.51 -4.46 -4.96
CA PRO A 85 7.81 -5.12 -5.07
C PRO A 85 8.73 -4.43 -6.10
N PHE A 86 9.97 -4.89 -6.19
CA PHE A 86 11.00 -4.39 -7.12
C PHE A 86 11.41 -2.92 -6.91
N GLY A 87 11.48 -2.47 -5.66
CA GLY A 87 11.93 -1.13 -5.29
C GLY A 87 10.91 -0.03 -5.57
N GLU A 88 9.65 -0.39 -5.81
CA GLU A 88 8.60 0.55 -6.22
C GLU A 88 7.82 1.17 -5.04
N SER A 89 8.24 0.89 -3.80
CA SER A 89 7.62 1.44 -2.59
C SER A 89 7.98 2.93 -2.39
N ARG A 90 6.99 3.78 -2.12
CA ARG A 90 7.13 5.24 -2.03
C ARG A 90 6.16 5.84 -1.01
N LEU A 91 6.61 6.86 -0.30
CA LEU A 91 5.74 7.74 0.49
C LEU A 91 5.45 9.01 -0.30
N TYR A 92 4.20 9.43 -0.32
CA TYR A 92 3.78 10.71 -0.85
C TYR A 92 3.22 11.57 0.28
N VAL A 93 3.60 12.84 0.30
CA VAL A 93 3.15 13.83 1.29
C VAL A 93 2.46 14.95 0.55
N VAL A 94 1.22 15.22 0.94
CA VAL A 94 0.40 16.30 0.38
C VAL A 94 0.50 17.52 1.30
N ASP A 95 0.83 18.65 0.69
CA ASP A 95 0.82 19.94 1.38
C ASP A 95 0.15 21.01 0.49
N GLY A 96 -1.11 21.28 0.77
CA GLY A 96 -1.96 22.10 -0.09
C GLY A 96 -2.09 21.50 -1.48
N GLN A 97 -1.62 22.22 -2.50
CA GLN A 97 -1.60 21.76 -3.90
C GLN A 97 -0.30 21.01 -4.28
N SER A 98 0.69 20.97 -3.39
CA SER A 98 1.96 20.33 -3.66
C SER A 98 1.95 18.87 -3.22
N VAL A 99 2.61 18.02 -3.99
CA VAL A 99 2.81 16.60 -3.67
C VAL A 99 4.31 16.31 -3.72
N GLN A 100 4.86 15.86 -2.61
CA GLN A 100 6.25 15.41 -2.52
C GLN A 100 6.27 13.88 -2.51
N ALA A 101 7.27 13.27 -3.14
CA ALA A 101 7.44 11.83 -3.21
C ALA A 101 8.82 11.44 -2.66
N PHE A 102 8.85 10.44 -1.79
CA PHE A 102 10.05 9.93 -1.12
C PHE A 102 10.19 8.43 -1.39
N SER A 103 11.35 8.04 -1.90
CA SER A 103 11.74 6.63 -2.07
C SER A 103 12.98 6.26 -1.24
N GLU A 104 13.80 7.23 -0.85
CA GLU A 104 14.97 6.98 -0.01
C GLU A 104 14.54 6.56 1.40
N GLY A 105 15.05 5.43 1.88
CA GLY A 105 14.71 4.85 3.18
C GLY A 105 13.31 4.21 3.26
N VAL A 106 12.42 4.47 2.29
CA VAL A 106 11.09 3.84 2.21
C VAL A 106 11.23 2.47 1.53
N GLY A 107 11.10 1.40 2.30
CA GLY A 107 11.33 0.05 1.81
C GLY A 107 10.31 -0.94 2.35
N SER A 108 10.08 -2.01 1.61
CA SER A 108 9.22 -3.12 2.04
C SER A 108 9.99 -4.45 2.05
N GLN A 109 9.60 -5.35 2.95
CA GLN A 109 10.16 -6.69 3.04
C GLN A 109 9.16 -7.68 3.62
N SER A 110 9.27 -8.93 3.22
CA SER A 110 8.52 -10.06 3.76
C SER A 110 9.14 -10.53 5.07
N LEU A 111 8.33 -10.58 6.12
CA LEU A 111 8.59 -11.28 7.36
C LEU A 111 8.00 -12.69 7.24
N SER A 112 8.68 -13.53 6.46
CA SER A 112 8.18 -14.81 5.94
C SER A 112 7.58 -15.75 6.98
N ALA A 113 8.12 -15.79 8.21
CA ALA A 113 7.58 -16.60 9.31
C ALA A 113 6.13 -16.24 9.71
N SER A 114 5.65 -15.06 9.33
CA SER A 114 4.37 -14.49 9.73
C SER A 114 3.49 -14.06 8.56
N GLN A 115 3.90 -14.36 7.32
CA GLN A 115 3.19 -13.94 6.10
C GLN A 115 2.88 -12.45 6.08
N THR A 116 3.81 -11.66 6.60
CA THR A 116 3.63 -10.21 6.79
C THR A 116 4.54 -9.45 5.85
N ILE A 117 4.01 -8.46 5.15
CA ILE A 117 4.82 -7.43 4.50
C ILE A 117 5.03 -6.33 5.52
N ARG A 118 6.28 -6.05 5.89
CA ARG A 118 6.66 -4.88 6.68
C ARG A 118 7.17 -3.81 5.75
N VAL A 119 6.56 -2.63 5.84
CA VAL A 119 7.05 -1.41 5.21
C VAL A 119 7.66 -0.53 6.27
N GLN A 120 8.85 -0.02 6.02
CA GLN A 120 9.52 0.95 6.88
C GLN A 120 9.54 2.30 6.19
N VAL A 121 9.34 3.35 6.98
CA VAL A 121 9.40 4.74 6.56
C VAL A 121 10.28 5.49 7.56
N PRO A 122 11.28 6.28 7.11
CA PRO A 122 12.09 7.10 8.00
C PRO A 122 11.22 8.00 8.87
N ARG A 123 11.57 8.06 10.16
CA ARG A 123 10.72 8.64 11.19
C ARG A 123 10.45 10.13 10.98
N GLU A 124 11.40 10.83 10.40
CA GLU A 124 11.37 12.25 10.08
C GLU A 124 10.38 12.62 8.96
N LEU A 125 9.97 11.65 8.14
CA LEU A 125 9.02 11.89 7.04
C LEU A 125 7.56 11.85 7.49
N LEU A 126 7.29 11.35 8.69
CA LEU A 126 5.96 11.20 9.27
C LEU A 126 5.87 11.89 10.63
N PRO A 127 4.69 12.43 11.00
CA PRO A 127 4.47 12.86 12.38
C PRO A 127 4.55 11.65 13.34
N HIS A 128 4.59 11.94 14.64
CA HIS A 128 4.50 10.87 15.65
C HIS A 128 3.20 10.08 15.43
N PRO A 129 3.25 8.74 15.23
CA PRO A 129 2.07 7.91 15.16
C PRO A 129 1.19 8.15 16.39
N ASP A 130 -0.06 8.51 16.13
CA ASP A 130 -1.06 8.83 17.12
C ASP A 130 -2.26 7.88 16.93
N PRO A 131 -2.83 7.31 18.01
CA PRO A 131 -4.04 6.48 17.90
C PRO A 131 -5.23 7.17 17.23
N ALA A 132 -5.24 8.50 17.12
CA ALA A 132 -6.24 9.29 16.41
C ALA A 132 -6.06 9.30 14.88
N TRP A 133 -4.98 8.72 14.34
CA TRP A 133 -4.81 8.63 12.89
C TRP A 133 -5.91 7.78 12.26
N GLY A 134 -6.38 8.25 11.09
CA GLY A 134 -7.28 7.50 10.21
C GLY A 134 -6.50 6.82 9.11
N TYR A 135 -6.96 5.64 8.68
CA TYR A 135 -6.33 4.88 7.61
C TYR A 135 -7.36 4.38 6.61
N TYR A 136 -7.11 4.61 5.32
CA TYR A 136 -7.69 3.84 4.23
C TYR A 136 -6.63 2.88 3.72
N VAL A 137 -6.84 1.58 3.92
CA VAL A 137 -5.91 0.52 3.49
C VAL A 137 -6.51 -0.21 2.30
N LEU A 138 -5.83 -0.14 1.16
CA LEU A 138 -6.25 -0.79 -0.07
C LEU A 138 -5.28 -1.90 -0.42
N VAL A 139 -5.84 -3.03 -0.82
CA VAL A 139 -5.10 -4.24 -1.21
C VAL A 139 -5.55 -4.64 -2.60
N GLY A 140 -4.59 -4.89 -3.49
CA GLY A 140 -4.87 -5.50 -4.78
C GLY A 140 -3.69 -6.26 -5.35
N SER A 141 -3.77 -6.51 -6.66
CA SER A 141 -2.78 -7.29 -7.38
C SER A 141 -1.78 -6.38 -8.08
N PHE A 142 -0.49 -6.65 -7.83
CA PHE A 142 0.61 -6.05 -8.56
C PHE A 142 0.66 -6.54 -10.00
N ASP A 143 0.97 -5.60 -10.89
CA ASP A 143 1.32 -5.87 -12.28
C ASP A 143 2.37 -4.86 -12.74
N GLY A 144 3.60 -5.32 -12.96
CA GLY A 144 4.71 -4.47 -13.40
C GLY A 144 4.50 -3.79 -14.77
N LEU A 145 3.51 -4.22 -15.56
CA LEU A 145 3.20 -3.65 -16.87
C LEU A 145 1.98 -2.73 -16.85
N ALA A 146 1.22 -2.72 -15.76
CA ALA A 146 0.01 -1.92 -15.64
C ALA A 146 0.32 -0.50 -15.14
N ARG A 147 -0.63 0.41 -15.39
CA ARG A 147 -0.57 1.78 -14.88
C ARG A 147 -0.52 1.76 -13.34
N ASP A 148 0.43 2.51 -12.78
CA ASP A 148 0.67 2.63 -11.33
C ASP A 148 0.86 1.27 -10.61
N PHE A 149 1.22 0.24 -11.40
CA PHE A 149 1.40 -1.15 -11.00
C PHE A 149 0.16 -1.86 -10.46
N TRP A 150 -1.03 -1.34 -10.78
CA TRP A 150 -2.31 -1.94 -10.39
C TRP A 150 -2.86 -2.81 -11.52
N ARG A 151 -2.98 -4.11 -11.25
CA ARG A 151 -3.69 -5.01 -12.17
C ARG A 151 -5.17 -4.64 -12.19
N ASP A 152 -5.69 -4.38 -13.38
CA ASP A 152 -7.10 -4.07 -13.60
C ASP A 152 -7.93 -5.34 -13.83
N LEU A 153 -9.24 -5.15 -13.89
CA LEU A 153 -10.17 -6.19 -14.31
C LEU A 153 -9.95 -6.55 -15.79
N GLY A 154 -10.15 -7.82 -16.13
CA GLY A 154 -10.07 -8.24 -17.53
C GLY A 154 -10.31 -9.73 -17.71
N GLU A 155 -10.13 -10.17 -18.96
CA GLU A 155 -10.27 -11.57 -19.33
C GLU A 155 -8.89 -12.24 -19.43
N GLY A 156 -8.82 -13.50 -19.01
CA GLY A 156 -7.64 -14.35 -19.18
C GLY A 156 -7.01 -14.82 -17.86
N PRO A 157 -5.99 -15.68 -17.94
CA PRO A 157 -5.49 -16.43 -16.79
C PRO A 157 -4.74 -15.58 -15.76
N TRP A 158 -4.34 -14.37 -16.16
CA TRP A 158 -3.63 -13.41 -15.34
C TRP A 158 -4.53 -12.30 -14.81
N GLN A 159 -5.73 -12.10 -15.35
CA GLN A 159 -6.55 -10.96 -14.94
C GLN A 159 -7.39 -11.24 -13.70
N VAL A 160 -7.75 -10.17 -13.00
CA VAL A 160 -8.75 -10.22 -11.92
C VAL A 160 -10.13 -10.17 -12.57
N GLY A 161 -11.05 -11.03 -12.13
CA GLY A 161 -12.45 -11.01 -12.55
C GLY A 161 -13.33 -10.25 -11.55
N GLY A 162 -14.50 -9.80 -11.99
CA GLY A 162 -15.44 -9.07 -11.14
C GLY A 162 -16.24 -8.03 -11.92
N SER A 163 -17.05 -7.25 -11.21
CA SER A 163 -17.80 -6.13 -11.77
C SER A 163 -17.76 -4.94 -10.82
N GLY A 164 -17.67 -3.73 -11.37
CA GLY A 164 -17.61 -2.48 -10.60
C GLY A 164 -16.23 -1.86 -10.60
N VAL A 165 -16.10 -0.74 -9.88
CA VAL A 165 -14.80 -0.16 -9.55
C VAL A 165 -14.15 -1.00 -8.44
N PRO A 166 -12.80 -1.13 -8.41
CA PRO A 166 -12.09 -1.78 -7.31
C PRO A 166 -12.40 -1.16 -5.94
#